data_AF-A0A969V5Y9-F1
#
_entry.id   AF-A0A969V5Y9-F1
#
_cell.length_a   1.000
_cell.length_b   1.000
_cell.length_c   1.000
_cell.angle_alpha   90.00
_cell.angle_beta   90.00
_cell.angle_gamma   90.00
#
_symmetry.space_group_name_H-M   'P 1'
#
loop_
_entity.id
_entity.type
_entity.pdbx_description
1 polymer ?
#
loop_
_entity_poly.entity_id
_entity_poly.type
_entity_poly.pdbx_seq_one_letter_code
_entity_poly.pdbx_strand_id
1 'polypeptide(L)'
;MFTLNAPQVQVIVGENAVHISQLPKVWQDIAVGKASVGLANPQSYVEMAQLFQYKLEQGDLDLFNERSELAHLKPSFNELFGLLARETLEFYGQDFQVERYPDFEAILREFESKGAEFSNEVKVVRICLELFNEFDYELPASFYQVHLAPIYRDSVFEERALRFDPRDKEHKRPWDAVLHAGKVFAVQMKIQSIASKYGLTYQHGCGCESHLSSIGVSQGAFDYEFNTQKRQRWIRSFIWTAWYEYAFFPIVPNTRYLV
;
A
#
# COMPACT_ATOMS: atom_id res chain seq x y z
N MET A 1 30.74 5.24 30.52
CA MET A 1 29.38 5.05 31.09
C MET A 1 28.44 4.95 29.89
N PHE A 2 28.14 3.73 29.42
CA PHE A 2 27.15 3.56 28.37
C PHE A 2 25.78 3.63 29.05
N THR A 3 25.07 4.74 28.89
CA THR A 3 23.64 4.77 29.16
C THR A 3 22.98 3.82 28.17
N LEU A 4 22.63 2.62 28.63
CA LEU A 4 21.63 1.78 27.99
C LEU A 4 20.32 2.58 28.01
N ASN A 5 20.06 3.34 26.96
CA ASN A 5 18.72 3.88 26.73
C ASN A 5 17.84 2.66 26.48
N ALA A 6 17.20 2.16 27.53
CA ALA A 6 16.17 1.15 27.38
C ALA A 6 15.12 1.70 26.40
N PRO A 7 14.70 0.93 25.37
CA PRO A 7 13.70 1.40 24.44
C PRO A 7 12.43 1.78 25.20
N GLN A 8 11.83 2.92 24.85
CA GLN A 8 10.55 3.34 25.43
C GLN A 8 9.44 2.47 24.84
N VAL A 9 9.20 1.33 25.47
CA VAL A 9 8.18 0.37 25.04
C VAL A 9 6.85 0.69 25.73
N GLN A 10 5.76 0.62 24.96
CA GLN A 10 4.39 0.61 25.46
C GLN A 10 3.65 -0.66 25.00
N VAL A 11 2.46 -0.92 25.55
CA VAL A 11 1.65 -2.10 25.19
C VAL A 11 0.39 -1.66 24.45
N ILE A 12 0.18 -2.22 23.26
CA ILE A 12 -1.02 -2.01 22.42
C ILE A 12 -1.62 -3.39 22.13
N VAL A 13 -2.86 -3.63 22.54
CA VAL A 13 -3.57 -4.91 22.33
C VAL A 13 -2.76 -6.13 22.83
N GLY A 14 -1.99 -5.95 23.90
CA GLY A 14 -1.16 -7.01 24.48
C GLY A 14 0.18 -7.25 23.77
N GLU A 15 0.50 -6.47 22.74
CA GLU A 15 1.77 -6.51 22.02
C GLU A 15 2.65 -5.32 22.38
N ASN A 16 3.97 -5.52 22.36
CA ASN A 16 4.92 -4.43 22.56
C ASN A 16 4.93 -3.49 21.33
N ALA A 17 5.03 -2.20 21.58
CA ALA A 17 5.06 -1.15 20.57
C ALA A 17 6.04 -0.05 20.97
N VAL A 18 6.56 0.70 19.99
CA VAL A 18 7.37 1.89 20.28
C VAL A 18 6.49 3.01 20.80
N HIS A 19 7.02 3.90 21.63
CA HIS A 19 6.30 5.11 22.01
C HIS A 19 6.07 6.03 20.80
N ILE A 20 4.99 6.82 20.82
CA ILE A 20 4.61 7.69 19.69
C ILE A 20 5.73 8.66 19.28
N SER A 21 6.54 9.13 20.24
CA SER A 21 7.69 10.02 19.98
C SER A 21 8.79 9.38 19.13
N GLN A 22 8.82 8.05 19.00
CA GLN A 22 9.79 7.32 18.18
C GLN A 22 9.34 7.20 16.72
N LEU A 23 8.05 7.40 16.45
CA LEU A 23 7.54 7.38 15.07
C LEU A 23 8.04 8.58 14.25
N PRO A 24 7.99 8.50 12.91
CA PRO A 24 8.23 9.65 12.05
C PRO A 24 7.27 10.81 12.38
N LYS A 25 7.70 12.05 12.08
CA LYS A 25 7.01 13.27 12.54
C LYS A 25 5.55 13.32 12.07
N VAL A 26 5.31 12.89 10.83
CA VAL A 26 3.96 12.86 10.25
C VAL A 26 2.98 12.01 11.07
N TRP A 27 3.39 10.87 11.62
CA TRP A 27 2.54 10.04 12.48
C TRP A 27 2.30 10.66 13.85
N GLN A 28 3.29 11.36 14.39
CA GLN A 28 3.11 12.14 15.61
C GLN A 28 2.08 13.25 15.40
N ASP A 29 2.11 13.91 14.24
CA ASP A 29 1.16 14.95 13.88
C ASP A 29 -0.25 14.40 13.59
N ILE A 30 -0.36 13.22 12.98
CA ILE A 30 -1.63 12.48 12.84
C ILE A 30 -2.21 12.17 14.24
N ALA A 31 -1.38 11.68 15.17
CA ALA A 31 -1.83 11.31 16.51
C ALA A 31 -2.42 12.48 17.32
N VAL A 32 -1.93 13.70 17.09
CA VAL A 32 -2.42 14.91 17.77
C VAL A 32 -3.38 15.75 16.92
N GLY A 33 -3.83 15.23 15.78
CA GLY A 33 -4.80 15.91 14.89
C GLY A 33 -4.26 17.15 14.16
N LYS A 34 -2.94 17.25 13.97
CA LYS A 34 -2.29 18.35 13.23
C LYS A 34 -2.13 18.08 11.74
N ALA A 35 -2.05 16.80 11.35
CA ALA A 35 -1.96 16.42 9.95
C ALA A 35 -3.34 16.48 9.27
N SER A 36 -3.38 16.94 8.02
CA SER A 36 -4.59 16.96 7.20
C SER A 36 -4.82 15.58 6.57
N VAL A 37 -5.41 14.67 7.34
CA VAL A 37 -5.76 13.31 6.89
C VAL A 37 -7.28 13.10 6.95
N GLY A 38 -7.83 12.29 6.04
CA GLY A 38 -9.26 11.95 6.03
C GLY A 38 -9.61 10.63 6.73
N LEU A 39 -8.65 9.98 7.39
CA LEU A 39 -8.85 8.70 8.09
C LEU A 39 -10.01 8.78 9.10
N ALA A 40 -10.94 7.82 9.09
CA ALA A 40 -12.09 7.84 9.99
C ALA A 40 -11.68 7.56 11.45
N ASN A 41 -10.62 6.76 11.65
CA ASN A 41 -10.05 6.50 12.98
C ASN A 41 -8.52 6.59 12.97
N PRO A 42 -7.94 7.81 12.97
CA PRO A 42 -6.50 8.01 12.86
C PRO A 42 -5.69 7.27 13.95
N GLN A 43 -6.24 7.17 15.17
CA GLN A 43 -5.57 6.54 16.30
C GLN A 43 -5.25 5.07 16.04
N SER A 44 -6.15 4.30 15.42
CA SER A 44 -5.89 2.89 15.10
C SER A 44 -4.73 2.72 14.10
N TYR A 45 -4.54 3.66 13.18
CA TYR A 45 -3.42 3.62 12.22
C TYR A 45 -2.10 4.04 12.86
N VAL A 46 -2.15 5.01 13.79
CA VAL A 46 -0.99 5.37 14.62
C VAL A 46 -0.53 4.16 15.44
N GLU A 47 -1.46 3.47 16.09
CA GLU A 47 -1.17 2.26 16.87
C GLU A 47 -0.54 1.16 16.00
N MET A 48 -1.07 0.94 14.78
CA MET A 48 -0.45 0.05 13.81
C MET A 48 0.97 0.48 13.45
N ALA A 49 1.23 1.77 13.25
CA ALA A 49 2.57 2.28 12.95
C ALA A 49 3.54 2.03 14.12
N GLN A 50 3.08 2.19 15.37
CA GLN A 50 3.87 1.90 16.57
C GLN A 50 4.24 0.41 16.67
N LEU A 51 3.29 -0.48 16.37
CA LEU A 51 3.51 -1.92 16.32
C LEU A 51 4.47 -2.30 15.18
N PHE A 52 4.27 -1.74 13.99
CA PHE A 52 5.09 -2.03 12.82
C PHE A 52 6.55 -1.63 13.02
N GLN A 53 6.80 -0.42 13.52
CA GLN A 53 8.15 0.05 13.85
C GLN A 53 8.79 -0.86 14.91
N TYR A 54 8.07 -1.21 15.97
CA TYR A 54 8.60 -2.08 17.02
C TYR A 54 9.00 -3.45 16.48
N LYS A 55 8.13 -4.09 15.69
CA LYS A 55 8.38 -5.44 15.18
C LYS A 55 9.65 -5.52 14.36
N LEU A 56 9.90 -4.54 13.51
CA LEU A 56 11.10 -4.50 12.67
C LEU A 56 12.35 -4.00 13.41
N GLU A 57 12.20 -3.04 14.32
CA GLU A 57 13.32 -2.51 15.13
C GLU A 57 13.80 -3.49 16.21
N GLN A 58 12.92 -4.36 16.70
CA GLN A 58 13.24 -5.35 17.73
C GLN A 58 13.34 -6.77 17.19
N GLY A 59 13.12 -6.99 15.89
CA GLY A 59 13.09 -8.32 15.29
C GLY A 59 12.10 -9.24 16.01
N ASP A 60 10.94 -8.70 16.38
CA ASP A 60 9.81 -9.43 16.96
C ASP A 60 9.02 -10.08 15.82
N LEU A 61 9.58 -11.16 15.30
CA LEU A 61 9.13 -11.89 14.13
C LEU A 61 9.31 -13.39 14.36
N ASP A 62 8.43 -14.18 13.74
CA ASP A 62 8.50 -15.65 13.76
C ASP A 62 9.88 -16.16 13.32
N LEU A 63 10.57 -15.44 12.42
CA LEU A 63 11.93 -15.75 12.01
C LEU A 63 12.88 -15.97 13.19
N PHE A 64 12.88 -15.09 14.20
CA PHE A 64 13.79 -15.20 15.35
C PHE A 64 13.18 -15.99 16.51
N ASN A 65 11.85 -16.06 16.59
CA ASN A 65 11.15 -16.83 17.61
C ASN A 65 11.21 -18.34 17.33
N GLU A 66 11.12 -18.74 16.07
CA GLU A 66 11.10 -20.14 15.64
C GLU A 66 12.48 -20.66 15.23
N ARG A 67 13.38 -19.79 14.76
CA ARG A 67 14.72 -20.16 14.29
C ARG A 67 15.81 -19.61 15.17
N SER A 68 15.92 -20.17 16.38
CA SER A 68 16.91 -19.77 17.39
C SER A 68 18.36 -19.79 16.88
N GLU A 69 18.68 -20.62 15.87
CA GLU A 69 20.00 -20.65 15.24
C GLU A 69 20.36 -19.33 14.55
N LEU A 70 19.37 -18.52 14.16
CA LEU A 70 19.54 -17.20 13.52
C LEU A 70 19.63 -16.05 14.53
N ALA A 71 19.54 -16.30 15.83
CA ALA A 71 19.52 -15.24 16.86
C ALA A 71 20.73 -14.29 16.76
N HIS A 72 21.89 -14.80 16.34
CA HIS A 72 23.11 -14.00 16.14
C HIS A 72 23.00 -12.97 15.00
N LEU A 73 22.06 -13.14 14.06
CA LEU A 73 21.80 -12.20 12.96
C LEU A 73 20.78 -11.11 13.33
N LYS A 74 20.07 -11.27 14.46
CA LYS A 74 19.03 -10.36 14.91
C LYS A 74 19.50 -8.90 15.02
N PRO A 75 20.70 -8.58 15.53
CA PRO A 75 21.18 -7.19 15.56
C PRO A 75 21.27 -6.55 14.17
N SER A 76 21.83 -7.26 13.18
CA SER A 76 21.95 -6.76 11.81
C SER A 76 20.59 -6.63 11.12
N PHE A 77 19.67 -7.56 11.41
CA PHE A 77 18.29 -7.43 10.97
C PHE A 77 17.64 -6.16 11.54
N ASN A 78 17.72 -5.97 12.85
CA ASN A 78 17.10 -4.85 13.55
C ASN A 78 17.61 -3.49 13.04
N GLU A 79 18.91 -3.39 12.76
CA GLU A 79 19.51 -2.18 12.20
C GLU A 79 18.93 -1.86 10.82
N LEU A 80 18.96 -2.82 9.89
CA LEU A 80 18.47 -2.59 8.53
C LEU A 80 16.94 -2.40 8.49
N PHE A 81 16.19 -3.30 9.09
CA PHE A 81 14.73 -3.28 9.00
C PHE A 81 14.10 -2.23 9.91
N GLY A 82 14.75 -1.82 11.00
CA GLY A 82 14.32 -0.65 11.78
C GLY A 82 14.39 0.64 10.96
N LEU A 83 15.42 0.80 10.11
CA LEU A 83 15.52 1.91 9.16
C LEU A 83 14.46 1.82 8.05
N LEU A 84 14.29 0.65 7.43
CA LEU A 84 13.29 0.44 6.39
C LEU A 84 11.85 0.61 6.92
N ALA A 85 11.58 0.25 8.17
CA ALA A 85 10.32 0.51 8.85
C ALA A 85 10.06 2.01 8.95
N ARG A 86 11.06 2.77 9.40
CA ARG A 86 10.96 4.22 9.55
C ARG A 86 10.70 4.90 8.20
N GLU A 87 11.41 4.51 7.15
CA GLU A 87 11.19 4.99 5.78
C GLU A 87 9.78 4.70 5.28
N THR A 88 9.31 3.46 5.51
CA THR A 88 7.96 3.02 5.12
C THR A 88 6.91 3.87 5.79
N LEU A 89 7.05 4.08 7.11
CA LEU A 89 6.11 4.87 7.88
C LEU A 89 6.19 6.36 7.49
N GLU A 90 7.38 6.92 7.26
CA GLU A 90 7.47 8.29 6.75
C GLU A 90 6.74 8.42 5.41
N PHE A 91 6.97 7.51 4.47
CA PHE A 91 6.27 7.51 3.18
C PHE A 91 4.75 7.44 3.35
N TYR A 92 4.23 6.38 4.01
CA TYR A 92 2.78 6.19 4.09
C TYR A 92 2.08 7.23 4.97
N GLY A 93 2.76 7.75 6.00
CA GLY A 93 2.21 8.86 6.77
C GLY A 93 2.01 10.11 5.92
N GLN A 94 2.93 10.41 5.00
CA GLN A 94 2.75 11.48 4.01
C GLN A 94 1.69 11.10 2.98
N ASP A 95 1.65 9.85 2.55
CA ASP A 95 0.73 9.34 1.51
C ASP A 95 -0.76 9.34 1.95
N PHE A 96 -1.02 9.39 3.27
CA PHE A 96 -2.37 9.57 3.81
C PHE A 96 -2.85 11.03 3.85
N GLN A 97 -1.99 12.01 3.56
CA GLN A 97 -2.39 13.40 3.52
C GLN A 97 -3.37 13.67 2.37
N VAL A 98 -4.41 14.45 2.64
CA VAL A 98 -5.52 14.71 1.68
C VAL A 98 -5.01 15.24 0.34
N GLU A 99 -3.97 16.08 0.35
CA GLU A 99 -3.35 16.67 -0.83
C GLU A 99 -2.61 15.65 -1.73
N ARG A 100 -2.38 14.42 -1.26
CA ARG A 100 -1.76 13.36 -2.08
C ARG A 100 -2.77 12.62 -2.97
N TYR A 101 -4.06 12.73 -2.65
CA TYR A 101 -5.10 12.00 -3.36
C TYR A 101 -5.35 12.62 -4.74
N PRO A 102 -5.59 11.81 -5.79
CA PRO A 102 -5.91 12.32 -7.10
C PRO A 102 -7.18 13.16 -7.12
N ASP A 103 -7.21 14.24 -7.91
CA ASP A 103 -8.45 14.94 -8.27
C ASP A 103 -9.18 14.14 -9.37
N PHE A 104 -9.95 13.13 -8.95
CA PHE A 104 -10.65 12.23 -9.87
C PHE A 104 -11.59 12.97 -10.82
N GLU A 105 -12.22 14.05 -10.36
CA GLU A 105 -13.16 14.85 -11.15
C GLU A 105 -12.45 15.69 -12.22
N ALA A 106 -11.26 16.23 -11.91
CA ALA A 106 -10.44 16.90 -12.91
C ALA A 106 -9.91 15.90 -13.95
N ILE A 107 -9.42 14.75 -13.51
CA ILE A 107 -8.91 13.70 -14.40
C ILE A 107 -10.04 13.16 -15.29
N LEU A 108 -11.23 12.94 -14.75
CA LEU A 108 -12.39 12.46 -15.51
C LEU A 108 -12.76 13.47 -16.61
N ARG A 109 -12.87 14.76 -16.25
CA ARG A 109 -13.16 15.83 -17.21
C ARG A 109 -12.10 15.95 -18.29
N GLU A 110 -10.83 15.75 -17.95
CA GLU A 110 -9.74 15.73 -18.93
C GLU A 110 -9.97 14.64 -19.99
N PHE A 111 -10.20 13.39 -19.59
CA PHE A 111 -10.37 12.29 -20.55
C PHE A 111 -11.70 12.32 -21.29
N GLU A 112 -12.79 12.76 -20.65
CA GLU A 112 -14.08 12.96 -21.33
C GLU A 112 -13.97 14.03 -22.43
N SER A 113 -13.13 15.06 -22.24
CA SER A 113 -12.92 16.11 -23.25
C SER A 113 -12.13 15.65 -24.49
N LYS A 114 -11.36 14.56 -24.40
CA LYS A 114 -10.54 14.03 -25.50
C LYS A 114 -11.34 13.18 -26.50
N GLY A 115 -12.59 12.83 -26.19
CA GLY A 115 -13.50 12.15 -27.12
C GLY A 115 -13.52 10.62 -26.98
N ALA A 116 -14.25 9.96 -27.90
CA ALA A 116 -14.65 8.56 -27.77
C ALA A 116 -13.49 7.54 -27.80
N GLU A 117 -12.35 7.91 -28.40
CA GLU A 117 -11.15 7.08 -28.44
C GLU A 117 -10.55 6.83 -27.05
N PHE A 118 -10.80 7.72 -26.08
CA PHE A 118 -10.37 7.59 -24.68
C PHE A 118 -11.41 6.89 -23.78
N SER A 119 -12.34 6.14 -24.38
CA SER A 119 -13.43 5.49 -23.63
C SER A 119 -12.94 4.51 -22.57
N ASN A 120 -11.75 3.92 -22.73
CA ASN A 120 -11.21 3.00 -21.73
C ASN A 120 -10.56 3.74 -20.56
N GLU A 121 -9.88 4.85 -20.82
CA GLU A 121 -9.32 5.74 -19.82
C GLU A 121 -10.44 6.30 -18.94
N VAL A 122 -11.55 6.74 -19.56
CA VAL A 122 -12.77 7.15 -18.83
C VAL A 122 -13.29 6.03 -17.92
N LYS A 123 -13.31 4.77 -18.38
CA LYS A 123 -13.69 3.63 -17.53
C LYS A 123 -12.73 3.45 -16.35
N VAL A 124 -11.42 3.54 -16.57
CA VAL A 124 -10.41 3.41 -15.50
C VAL A 124 -10.56 4.51 -14.45
N VAL A 125 -10.80 5.75 -14.87
CA VAL A 125 -11.04 6.86 -13.93
C VAL A 125 -12.32 6.64 -13.13
N ARG A 126 -13.40 6.17 -13.76
CA ARG A 126 -14.66 5.85 -13.08
C ARG A 126 -14.52 4.69 -12.08
N ILE A 127 -13.72 3.67 -12.41
CA ILE A 127 -13.37 2.61 -11.46
C ILE A 127 -12.67 3.22 -10.24
N CYS A 128 -11.68 4.09 -10.44
CA CYS A 128 -10.96 4.72 -9.33
C CYS A 128 -11.85 5.60 -8.47
N LEU A 129 -12.81 6.30 -9.07
CA LEU A 129 -13.82 7.08 -8.36
C LEU A 129 -14.75 6.17 -7.53
N GLU A 130 -15.21 5.04 -8.09
CA GLU A 130 -15.99 4.05 -7.31
C GLU A 130 -15.16 3.42 -6.18
N LEU A 131 -13.88 3.15 -6.41
CA LEU A 131 -12.96 2.69 -5.37
C LEU A 131 -12.83 3.74 -4.25
N PHE A 132 -12.72 5.02 -4.61
CA PHE A 132 -12.67 6.10 -3.62
C PHE A 132 -14.00 6.21 -2.86
N ASN A 133 -15.15 6.04 -3.51
CA ASN A 133 -16.43 6.00 -2.80
C ASN A 133 -16.57 4.80 -1.85
N GLU A 134 -15.95 3.66 -2.19
CA GLU A 134 -15.97 2.44 -1.38
C GLU A 134 -15.01 2.53 -0.17
N PHE A 135 -13.80 3.04 -0.38
CA PHE A 135 -12.72 3.01 0.60
C PHE A 135 -12.43 4.36 1.24
N ASP A 136 -12.73 5.46 0.56
CA ASP A 136 -12.47 6.83 0.98
C ASP A 136 -10.98 7.01 1.37
N TYR A 137 -10.68 7.92 2.28
CA TYR A 137 -9.34 8.12 2.83
C TYR A 137 -8.81 6.95 3.69
N GLU A 138 -9.52 5.81 3.80
CA GLU A 138 -9.06 4.66 4.59
C GLU A 138 -7.92 3.89 3.90
N LEU A 139 -7.73 4.06 2.60
CA LEU A 139 -6.60 3.53 1.83
C LEU A 139 -5.67 4.68 1.41
N PRO A 140 -4.35 4.46 1.38
CA PRO A 140 -3.37 5.53 1.13
C PRO A 140 -3.45 6.03 -0.32
N ALA A 141 -3.01 7.26 -0.62
CA ALA A 141 -3.15 7.85 -1.96
C ALA A 141 -2.51 7.00 -3.07
N SER A 142 -1.39 6.34 -2.81
CA SER A 142 -0.74 5.39 -3.72
C SER A 142 -1.65 4.24 -4.16
N PHE A 143 -2.65 3.86 -3.34
CA PHE A 143 -3.69 2.91 -3.72
C PHE A 143 -4.44 3.38 -4.97
N TYR A 144 -4.88 4.63 -4.99
CA TYR A 144 -5.64 5.18 -6.10
C TYR A 144 -4.75 5.49 -7.31
N GLN A 145 -3.55 6.01 -7.05
CA GLN A 145 -2.59 6.34 -8.11
C GLN A 145 -2.21 5.11 -8.94
N VAL A 146 -1.97 3.96 -8.31
CA VAL A 146 -1.61 2.75 -9.09
C VAL A 146 -2.77 2.25 -9.96
N HIS A 147 -4.02 2.42 -9.52
CA HIS A 147 -5.19 2.03 -10.32
C HIS A 147 -5.45 3.01 -11.47
N LEU A 148 -4.99 4.26 -11.36
CA LEU A 148 -4.99 5.26 -12.44
C LEU A 148 -3.79 5.10 -13.39
N ALA A 149 -2.69 4.48 -12.96
CA ALA A 149 -1.47 4.34 -13.76
C ALA A 149 -1.69 3.91 -15.23
N PRO A 150 -2.63 3.00 -15.57
CA PRO A 150 -2.88 2.60 -16.95
C PRO A 150 -3.27 3.74 -17.91
N ILE A 151 -3.87 4.84 -17.44
CA ILE A 151 -4.29 5.95 -18.31
C ILE A 151 -3.11 6.83 -18.76
N TYR A 152 -1.94 6.65 -18.14
CA TYR A 152 -0.70 7.34 -18.48
C TYR A 152 0.24 6.48 -19.33
N ARG A 153 -0.25 5.33 -19.81
CA ARG A 153 0.47 4.38 -20.67
C ARG A 153 0.14 4.59 -22.15
N ASP A 154 0.82 3.85 -23.02
CA ASP A 154 0.57 3.92 -24.46
C ASP A 154 -0.78 3.27 -24.82
N SER A 155 -1.23 2.32 -23.98
CA SER A 155 -2.57 1.74 -23.97
C SER A 155 -2.96 1.33 -22.55
N VAL A 156 -4.26 1.46 -22.21
CA VAL A 156 -4.80 0.94 -20.94
C VAL A 156 -4.62 -0.58 -20.76
N PHE A 157 -4.49 -1.32 -21.86
CA PHE A 157 -4.31 -2.78 -21.86
C PHE A 157 -2.83 -3.18 -21.92
N GLU A 158 -1.91 -2.21 -21.89
CA GLU A 158 -0.49 -2.49 -21.93
C GLU A 158 -0.04 -3.27 -20.69
N GLU A 159 0.53 -4.44 -20.94
CA GLU A 159 1.26 -5.21 -19.94
C GLU A 159 2.64 -4.61 -19.75
N ARG A 160 2.94 -4.19 -18.52
CA ARG A 160 4.21 -3.54 -18.20
C ARG A 160 4.70 -3.93 -16.82
N ALA A 161 5.97 -4.30 -16.77
CA ALA A 161 6.69 -4.44 -15.52
C ALA A 161 7.04 -3.05 -14.97
N LEU A 162 6.29 -2.60 -13.95
CA LEU A 162 6.50 -1.30 -13.29
C LEU A 162 7.96 -1.14 -12.85
N ARG A 163 8.61 -2.23 -12.44
CA ARG A 163 10.01 -2.19 -11.99
C ARG A 163 11.02 -1.75 -13.06
N PHE A 164 10.74 -1.98 -14.35
CA PHE A 164 11.71 -1.72 -15.43
C PHE A 164 11.43 -0.47 -16.24
N ASP A 165 10.22 0.09 -16.18
CA ASP A 165 9.90 1.29 -16.95
C ASP A 165 10.53 2.54 -16.35
N PRO A 166 11.35 3.32 -17.10
CA PRO A 166 11.92 4.56 -16.60
C PRO A 166 10.89 5.61 -16.17
N ARG A 167 9.69 5.62 -16.77
CA ARG A 167 8.59 6.58 -16.48
C ARG A 167 8.08 6.44 -15.05
N ASP A 168 8.10 5.21 -14.51
CA ASP A 168 7.49 4.90 -13.22
C ASP A 168 8.49 4.95 -12.06
N LYS A 169 9.78 5.30 -12.32
CA LYS A 169 10.92 5.14 -11.39
C LYS A 169 10.68 5.68 -9.99
N GLU A 170 9.98 6.79 -9.87
CA GLU A 170 9.73 7.46 -8.59
C GLU A 170 8.56 6.83 -7.81
N HIS A 171 7.71 6.05 -8.49
CA HIS A 171 6.50 5.47 -7.92
C HIS A 171 6.52 3.93 -7.80
N LYS A 172 7.55 3.27 -8.35
CA LYS A 172 7.65 1.79 -8.40
C LYS A 172 7.43 1.14 -7.04
N ARG A 173 8.18 1.58 -6.02
CA ARG A 173 8.17 0.99 -4.68
C ARG A 173 6.77 1.05 -4.02
N PRO A 174 6.10 2.21 -3.93
CA PRO A 174 4.76 2.26 -3.37
C PRO A 174 3.70 1.57 -4.22
N TRP A 175 3.78 1.65 -5.55
CA TRP A 175 2.80 0.98 -6.42
C TRP A 175 2.91 -0.53 -6.36
N ASP A 176 4.13 -1.08 -6.40
CA ASP A 176 4.35 -2.53 -6.25
C ASP A 176 3.86 -3.02 -4.89
N ALA A 177 4.12 -2.25 -3.82
CA ALA A 177 3.64 -2.59 -2.48
C ALA A 177 2.10 -2.67 -2.40
N VAL A 178 1.40 -1.72 -3.02
CA VAL A 178 -0.07 -1.73 -3.10
C VAL A 178 -0.59 -2.91 -3.91
N LEU A 179 0.00 -3.18 -5.08
CA LEU A 179 -0.41 -4.29 -5.93
C LEU A 179 -0.21 -5.64 -5.22
N HIS A 180 0.91 -5.81 -4.52
CA HIS A 180 1.18 -7.01 -3.72
C HIS A 180 0.24 -7.13 -2.51
N ALA A 181 -0.19 -6.01 -1.92
CA ALA A 181 -1.21 -6.01 -0.88
C ALA A 181 -2.58 -6.51 -1.39
N GLY A 182 -2.80 -6.56 -2.71
CA GLY A 182 -3.90 -7.28 -3.36
C GLY A 182 -3.99 -8.77 -3.00
N LYS A 183 -2.96 -9.37 -2.39
CA LYS A 183 -3.09 -10.71 -1.77
C LYS A 183 -4.15 -10.78 -0.66
N VAL A 184 -4.55 -9.63 -0.10
CA VAL A 184 -5.72 -9.53 0.78
C VAL A 184 -6.98 -9.69 -0.04
N PHE A 185 -7.40 -10.95 -0.19
CA PHE A 185 -8.44 -11.40 -1.11
C PHE A 185 -9.70 -10.54 -1.12
N ALA A 186 -10.19 -10.09 0.04
CA ALA A 186 -11.41 -9.30 0.09
C ALA A 186 -11.28 -7.91 -0.56
N VAL A 187 -10.14 -7.23 -0.38
CA VAL A 187 -9.89 -5.95 -1.04
C VAL A 187 -9.75 -6.17 -2.54
N GLN A 188 -9.03 -7.21 -2.93
CA GLN A 188 -8.88 -7.59 -4.33
C GLN A 188 -10.22 -7.94 -4.99
N MET A 189 -11.07 -8.71 -4.34
CA MET A 189 -12.39 -9.06 -4.87
C MET A 189 -13.28 -7.83 -5.03
N LYS A 190 -13.20 -6.85 -4.13
CA LYS A 190 -13.92 -5.58 -4.28
C LYS A 190 -13.39 -4.77 -5.47
N ILE A 191 -12.06 -4.69 -5.65
CA ILE A 191 -11.45 -4.06 -6.84
C ILE A 191 -11.95 -4.71 -8.13
N GLN A 192 -11.89 -6.04 -8.20
CA GLN A 192 -12.35 -6.80 -9.36
C GLN A 192 -13.85 -6.63 -9.61
N SER A 193 -14.66 -6.64 -8.55
CA SER A 193 -16.11 -6.45 -8.66
C SER A 193 -16.43 -5.09 -9.26
N ILE A 194 -15.83 -4.01 -8.77
CA ILE A 194 -16.02 -2.66 -9.32
C ILE A 194 -15.53 -2.60 -10.78
N ALA A 195 -14.32 -3.09 -11.06
CA ALA A 195 -13.76 -3.09 -12.41
C ALA A 195 -14.66 -3.85 -13.42
N SER A 196 -15.24 -4.97 -12.99
CA SER A 196 -16.05 -5.84 -13.84
C SER A 196 -17.32 -5.15 -14.35
N LYS A 197 -17.88 -4.18 -13.62
CA LYS A 197 -19.03 -3.35 -14.05
C LYS A 197 -18.71 -2.53 -15.30
N TYR A 198 -17.43 -2.20 -15.50
CA TYR A 198 -16.92 -1.46 -16.65
C TYR A 198 -16.39 -2.36 -17.77
N GLY A 199 -16.57 -3.68 -17.64
CA GLY A 199 -16.05 -4.66 -18.59
C GLY A 199 -14.54 -4.85 -18.47
N LEU A 200 -13.94 -4.50 -17.32
CA LEU A 200 -12.50 -4.59 -17.08
C LEU A 200 -12.21 -5.53 -15.90
N THR A 201 -11.02 -6.13 -15.88
CA THR A 201 -10.49 -6.89 -14.74
C THR A 201 -9.05 -6.52 -14.52
N TYR A 202 -8.63 -6.34 -13.28
CA TYR A 202 -7.21 -6.15 -12.99
C TYR A 202 -6.51 -7.51 -13.00
N GLN A 203 -5.58 -7.69 -13.91
CA GLN A 203 -4.72 -8.85 -13.92
C GLN A 203 -3.46 -8.48 -13.16
N HIS A 204 -3.23 -9.18 -12.04
CA HIS A 204 -1.93 -9.21 -11.42
C HIS A 204 -1.32 -10.59 -11.63
N GLY A 205 -0.06 -10.65 -12.06
CA GLY A 205 0.67 -11.91 -12.12
C GLY A 205 0.64 -12.62 -10.75
N CYS A 206 0.41 -13.94 -10.74
CA CYS A 206 0.64 -14.76 -9.56
C CYS A 206 2.13 -15.02 -9.40
N GLY A 207 2.85 -14.02 -8.87
CA GLY A 207 4.25 -14.11 -8.47
C GLY A 207 4.60 -12.91 -7.60
N CYS A 208 5.62 -13.00 -6.75
CA CYS A 208 6.23 -11.85 -6.06
C CYS A 208 6.97 -10.90 -7.01
N GLU A 209 6.64 -10.99 -8.30
CA GLU A 209 7.30 -10.37 -9.43
C GLU A 209 6.28 -9.46 -10.11
N SER A 210 6.52 -8.16 -10.01
CA SER A 210 5.64 -7.04 -10.42
C SER A 210 5.45 -6.91 -11.93
N HIS A 211 5.68 -7.99 -12.69
CA HIS A 211 5.82 -7.95 -14.14
C HIS A 211 4.50 -7.76 -14.90
N LEU A 212 3.36 -7.90 -14.22
CA LEU A 212 2.04 -7.81 -14.83
C LEU A 212 1.09 -7.13 -13.84
N SER A 213 1.04 -5.79 -13.82
CA SER A 213 -0.23 -5.10 -13.52
C SER A 213 -0.82 -4.67 -14.85
N SER A 214 -1.79 -5.43 -15.33
CA SER A 214 -2.50 -5.12 -16.57
C SER A 214 -3.98 -5.03 -16.29
N ILE A 215 -4.67 -4.28 -17.14
CA ILE A 215 -6.12 -4.34 -17.21
C ILE A 215 -6.45 -5.25 -18.38
N GLY A 216 -7.31 -6.24 -18.13
CA GLY A 216 -7.88 -7.12 -19.15
C GLY A 216 -9.36 -6.85 -19.37
N VAL A 217 -9.94 -7.46 -20.41
CA VAL A 217 -11.38 -7.44 -20.67
C VAL A 217 -12.08 -8.48 -19.79
N SER A 218 -13.09 -8.04 -19.04
CA SER A 218 -13.92 -8.94 -18.24
C SER A 218 -14.85 -9.77 -19.12
N GLN A 219 -15.07 -11.04 -18.75
CA GLN A 219 -16.07 -11.92 -19.38
C GLN A 219 -17.48 -11.76 -18.77
N GLY A 220 -17.62 -10.94 -17.71
CA GLY A 220 -18.90 -10.66 -17.06
C GLY A 220 -18.73 -9.81 -15.80
N ALA A 221 -19.78 -9.09 -15.41
CA ALA A 221 -19.81 -8.37 -14.15
C ALA A 221 -20.12 -9.32 -12.99
N PHE A 222 -19.57 -9.05 -11.81
CA PHE A 222 -19.95 -9.73 -10.57
C PHE A 222 -19.94 -8.76 -9.39
N ASP A 223 -20.74 -9.07 -8.38
CA ASP A 223 -20.85 -8.26 -7.17
C ASP A 223 -20.11 -8.92 -6.01
N TYR A 224 -19.29 -8.13 -5.32
CA TYR A 224 -18.66 -8.51 -4.07
C TYR A 224 -18.88 -7.41 -3.03
N GLU A 225 -19.45 -7.80 -1.90
CA GLU A 225 -19.62 -6.91 -0.75
C GLU A 225 -18.77 -7.34 0.42
N PHE A 226 -18.22 -6.35 1.12
CA PHE A 226 -17.51 -6.64 2.36
C PHE A 226 -18.47 -7.18 3.41
N ASN A 227 -18.01 -8.18 4.15
CA ASN A 227 -18.60 -8.43 5.45
C ASN A 227 -18.31 -7.22 6.35
N THR A 228 -19.36 -6.47 6.71
CA THR A 228 -19.26 -5.22 7.49
C THR A 228 -18.53 -5.40 8.82
N GLN A 229 -18.68 -6.56 9.47
CA GLN A 229 -18.00 -6.88 10.74
C GLN A 229 -16.49 -7.10 10.55
N LYS A 230 -16.05 -7.42 9.33
CA LYS A 230 -14.63 -7.72 9.00
C LYS A 230 -13.97 -6.67 8.11
N ARG A 231 -14.72 -5.69 7.58
CA ARG A 231 -14.22 -4.64 6.67
C ARG A 231 -12.95 -3.99 7.22
N GLN A 232 -13.01 -3.53 8.46
CA GLN A 232 -11.88 -2.88 9.12
C GLN A 232 -10.67 -3.79 9.28
N ARG A 233 -10.88 -5.09 9.56
CA ARG A 233 -9.78 -6.07 9.59
C ARG A 233 -9.12 -6.19 8.22
N TRP A 234 -9.90 -6.20 7.13
CA TRP A 234 -9.36 -6.37 5.78
C TRP A 234 -8.58 -5.14 5.31
N ILE A 235 -9.07 -3.94 5.60
CA ILE A 235 -8.37 -2.68 5.30
C ILE A 235 -7.05 -2.61 6.07
N ARG A 236 -7.06 -2.90 7.38
CA ARG A 236 -5.84 -2.93 8.17
C ARG A 236 -4.86 -4.00 7.69
N SER A 237 -5.33 -5.19 7.33
CA SER A 237 -4.49 -6.23 6.75
C SER A 237 -3.89 -5.80 5.41
N PHE A 238 -4.64 -5.08 4.58
CA PHE A 238 -4.14 -4.55 3.31
C PHE A 238 -3.02 -3.54 3.56
N ILE A 239 -3.25 -2.56 4.44
CA ILE A 239 -2.25 -1.52 4.76
C ILE A 239 -1.02 -2.11 5.42
N TRP A 240 -1.19 -3.03 6.37
CA TRP A 240 -0.08 -3.76 6.99
C TRP A 240 0.74 -4.51 5.93
N THR A 241 0.06 -5.16 4.99
CA THR A 241 0.73 -5.86 3.88
C THR A 241 1.46 -4.88 2.97
N ALA A 242 0.86 -3.74 2.64
CA ALA A 242 1.51 -2.70 1.83
C ALA A 242 2.76 -2.15 2.53
N TRP A 243 2.71 -1.89 3.84
CA TRP A 243 3.87 -1.46 4.60
C TRP A 243 4.98 -2.52 4.60
N TYR A 244 4.62 -3.78 4.83
CA TYR A 244 5.56 -4.89 4.75
C TYR A 244 6.18 -5.00 3.34
N GLU A 245 5.38 -5.00 2.28
CA GLU A 245 5.88 -5.10 0.91
C GLU A 245 6.77 -3.90 0.56
N TYR A 246 6.42 -2.69 1.00
CA TYR A 246 7.25 -1.51 0.81
C TYR A 246 8.60 -1.63 1.53
N ALA A 247 8.62 -2.08 2.79
CA ALA A 247 9.83 -2.25 3.56
C ALA A 247 10.76 -3.32 2.95
N PHE A 248 10.19 -4.42 2.45
CA PHE A 248 10.93 -5.57 1.92
C PHE A 248 11.20 -5.49 0.41
N PHE A 249 10.57 -4.56 -0.31
CA PHE A 249 10.80 -4.36 -1.75
C PHE A 249 12.29 -4.23 -2.14
N PRO A 250 13.13 -3.47 -1.41
CA PRO A 250 14.53 -3.25 -1.81
C PRO A 250 15.42 -4.50 -1.74
N ILE A 251 15.00 -5.54 -1.00
CA ILE A 251 15.80 -6.75 -0.78
C ILE A 251 15.47 -7.88 -1.76
N VAL A 252 14.42 -7.74 -2.57
CA VAL A 252 14.08 -8.75 -3.58
C VAL A 252 15.20 -8.77 -4.64
N PRO A 253 15.94 -9.88 -4.79
CA PRO A 253 16.97 -9.99 -5.81
C PRO A 253 16.32 -9.95 -7.19
N ASN A 254 16.86 -9.13 -8.09
CA ASN A 254 16.32 -8.97 -9.43
C ASN A 254 17.39 -9.22 -10.47
N THR A 255 16.95 -9.76 -11.60
CA THR A 255 17.83 -10.08 -12.72
C THR A 255 17.26 -9.53 -14.02
N ARG A 256 18.13 -8.96 -14.85
CA ARG A 256 17.78 -8.55 -16.22
C ARG A 256 17.49 -9.74 -17.14
N TYR A 257 17.69 -10.97 -16.67
CA TYR A 257 17.39 -12.18 -17.43
C TYR A 257 15.88 -12.38 -17.67
N LEU A 258 15.03 -11.81 -16.81
CA LEU A 258 13.56 -11.96 -16.88
C LEU A 258 12.86 -10.85 -17.68
N VAL A 259 13.63 -9.97 -18.34
CA VAL A 259 13.12 -8.80 -19.10
C VAL A 259 13.39 -8.97 -20.58
#